data_AF-A0A1J4KCE1-F1
#
_entry.id   AF-A0A1J4KCE1-F1
#
_cell.length_a   1.000
_cell.length_b   1.000
_cell.length_c   1.000
_cell.angle_alpha   90.00
_cell.angle_beta   90.00
_cell.angle_gamma   90.00
#
_symmetry.space_group_name_H-M   'P 1'
#
loop_
_entity.id
_entity.type
_entity.pdbx_description
1 polymer ?
#
loop_
_entity_poly.entity_id
_entity_poly.type
_entity_poly.pdbx_seq_one_letter_code
_entity_poly.pdbx_strand_id
1 'polypeptide(L)'
;MEELFIYSNSANIDKSTSIQIKDEGSTFSLIEKSIEIAEIRFSMPNVSFPRELLLKIFPRNENSTWTVPKVLKNVKPKYNSLKKSWQLNLYGKFALKSCKNCVLENEQSRKIVIVRKTAKNDIDIEVTKEIDPKIIFFIGISSFLCSI
;
A
#
# COMPACT_ATOMS: atom_id res chain seq x y z
N MET A 1 -4.13 -20.21 5.40
CA MET A 1 -4.31 -18.75 5.44
C MET A 1 -3.46 -18.24 6.58
N GLU A 2 -2.49 -17.38 6.30
CA GLU A 2 -1.63 -16.78 7.32
C GLU A 2 -2.23 -15.44 7.78
N GLU A 3 -2.10 -15.13 9.07
CA GLU A 3 -2.69 -13.94 9.69
C GLU A 3 -1.68 -13.26 10.63
N LEU A 4 -1.61 -11.93 10.55
CA LEU A 4 -0.80 -11.09 11.42
C LEU A 4 -1.72 -10.23 12.28
N PHE A 5 -1.55 -10.27 13.61
CA PHE A 5 -2.34 -9.45 14.53
C PHE A 5 -1.65 -8.11 14.82
N ILE A 6 -2.43 -7.02 14.83
CA ILE A 6 -1.94 -5.68 15.19
C ILE A 6 -2.39 -5.39 16.63
N TYR A 7 -1.44 -5.12 17.52
CA TYR A 7 -1.70 -4.82 18.93
C TYR A 7 -1.45 -3.34 19.23
N SER A 8 -2.36 -2.68 19.97
CA SER A 8 -2.13 -1.36 20.54
C SER A 8 -1.77 -1.46 22.03
N ASN A 9 -0.92 -0.54 22.51
CA ASN A 9 -0.37 -0.55 23.88
C ASN A 9 -1.37 -0.19 24.99
N SER A 10 -2.67 -0.16 24.68
CA SER A 10 -3.73 -0.03 25.67
C SER A 10 -3.93 -1.38 26.36
N ALA A 11 -3.97 -1.42 27.69
CA ALA A 11 -4.04 -2.63 28.53
C ALA A 11 -5.21 -3.61 28.28
N ASN A 12 -6.04 -3.37 27.26
CA ASN A 12 -6.97 -4.34 26.70
C ASN A 12 -6.42 -4.83 25.36
N ILE A 13 -6.16 -6.13 25.27
CA ILE A 13 -5.86 -6.83 24.02
C ILE A 13 -7.10 -6.74 23.14
N ASP A 14 -7.23 -5.67 22.37
CA ASP A 14 -8.24 -5.60 21.34
C ASP A 14 -7.74 -6.47 20.18
N LYS A 15 -8.09 -7.77 20.21
CA LYS A 15 -7.86 -8.74 19.11
C LYS A 15 -8.66 -8.38 17.84
N SER A 16 -9.07 -7.13 17.71
CA SER A 16 -10.01 -6.70 16.71
C SER A 16 -9.34 -6.48 15.36
N THR A 17 -8.06 -6.14 15.29
CA THR A 17 -7.39 -5.78 14.02
C THR A 17 -6.36 -6.81 13.58
N SER A 18 -6.50 -7.31 12.35
CA SER A 18 -5.57 -8.26 11.74
C SER A 18 -5.33 -7.97 10.27
N ILE A 19 -4.19 -8.46 9.76
CA ILE A 19 -3.88 -8.52 8.33
C ILE A 19 -3.95 -9.98 7.91
N GLN A 20 -4.84 -10.28 6.97
CA GLN A 20 -4.95 -11.61 6.35
C GLN A 20 -4.18 -11.63 5.04
N ILE A 21 -3.36 -12.68 4.87
CA ILE A 21 -2.59 -12.93 3.65
C ILE A 21 -3.39 -13.88 2.76
N LYS A 22 -3.62 -13.45 1.53
CA LYS A 22 -4.40 -14.15 0.49
C LYS A 22 -3.55 -14.32 -0.77
N ASP A 23 -4.01 -15.20 -1.67
CA ASP A 23 -3.43 -15.38 -3.02
C ASP A 23 -1.90 -15.51 -3.02
N GLU A 24 -1.37 -16.42 -2.19
CA GLU A 24 0.07 -16.71 -2.09
C GLU A 24 0.96 -15.49 -1.75
N GLY A 25 0.39 -14.48 -1.08
CA GLY A 25 1.12 -13.27 -0.70
C GLY A 25 1.08 -12.16 -1.76
N SER A 26 0.17 -12.23 -2.72
CA SER A 26 -0.11 -11.14 -3.67
C SER A 26 -1.30 -10.27 -3.25
N THR A 27 -2.20 -10.77 -2.43
CA THR A 27 -3.37 -10.04 -1.90
C THR A 27 -3.34 -10.01 -0.38
N PHE A 28 -3.69 -8.87 0.20
CA PHE A 28 -3.75 -8.67 1.64
C PHE A 28 -5.05 -7.97 2.00
N SER A 29 -5.63 -8.33 3.13
CA SER A 29 -6.83 -7.69 3.68
C SER A 29 -6.57 -7.19 5.08
N LEU A 30 -6.94 -5.94 5.36
CA LEU A 30 -6.97 -5.37 6.70
C LEU A 30 -8.37 -5.58 7.27
N ILE A 31 -8.46 -6.42 8.30
CA ILE A 31 -9.70 -6.76 8.99
C ILE A 31 -9.71 -6.04 10.33
N GLU A 32 -10.85 -5.45 10.67
CA GLU A 32 -11.10 -4.86 11.97
C GLU A 32 -12.49 -5.27 12.48
N LYS A 33 -12.56 -5.86 13.67
CA LYS A 33 -13.80 -6.39 14.28
C LYS A 33 -14.57 -7.29 13.31
N SER A 34 -13.85 -8.16 12.61
CA SER A 34 -14.39 -9.06 11.58
C SER A 34 -14.94 -8.37 10.32
N ILE A 35 -14.67 -7.08 10.13
CA ILE A 35 -15.06 -6.31 8.94
C ILE A 35 -13.79 -5.99 8.15
N GLU A 36 -13.80 -6.26 6.85
CA GLU A 36 -12.72 -5.85 5.96
C GLU A 36 -12.80 -4.33 5.72
N ILE A 37 -11.78 -3.61 6.14
CA ILE A 37 -11.70 -2.14 6.02
C ILE A 37 -10.77 -1.70 4.89
N ALA A 38 -9.87 -2.59 4.43
CA ALA A 38 -9.09 -2.36 3.22
C ALA A 38 -8.55 -3.64 2.60
N GLU A 39 -8.25 -3.57 1.31
CA GLU A 39 -7.64 -4.62 0.52
C GLU A 39 -6.48 -4.03 -0.29
N ILE A 40 -5.32 -4.68 -0.27
CA ILE A 40 -4.19 -4.38 -1.18
C ILE A 40 -3.98 -5.59 -2.07
N ARG A 41 -3.96 -5.35 -3.38
CA ARG A 41 -3.57 -6.33 -4.39
C ARG A 41 -2.33 -5.87 -5.11
N PHE A 42 -1.35 -6.74 -5.16
CA PHE A 42 -0.18 -6.61 -6.01
C PHE A 42 -0.35 -7.52 -7.22
N SER A 43 0.05 -7.06 -8.40
CA SER A 43 0.12 -7.91 -9.58
C SER A 43 1.37 -7.62 -10.40
N MET A 44 1.86 -8.66 -11.09
CA MET A 44 2.90 -8.52 -12.10
C MET A 44 2.29 -8.97 -13.43
N PRO A 45 1.77 -8.04 -14.25
CA PRO A 45 1.11 -8.42 -15.50
C PRO A 45 2.06 -9.16 -16.45
N ASN A 46 3.37 -8.89 -16.35
CA ASN A 46 4.44 -9.56 -17.10
C ASN A 46 5.78 -9.38 -16.37
N VAL A 47 6.72 -10.33 -16.51
CA VAL A 47 8.05 -10.32 -15.86
C VAL A 47 8.86 -9.06 -16.19
N SER A 48 8.64 -8.48 -17.38
CA SER A 48 9.35 -7.28 -17.87
C SER A 48 8.72 -5.95 -17.43
N PHE A 49 7.59 -5.99 -16.74
CA PHE A 49 6.83 -4.81 -16.33
C PHE A 49 6.90 -4.60 -14.82
N PRO A 50 6.93 -3.36 -14.36
CA PRO A 50 6.86 -3.07 -12.93
C PRO A 50 5.54 -3.53 -12.33
N ARG A 51 5.61 -3.93 -11.07
CA ARG A 51 4.47 -4.36 -10.27
C ARG A 51 3.37 -3.29 -10.26
N GLU A 52 2.12 -3.72 -10.39
CA GLU A 52 0.94 -2.90 -10.17
C GLU A 52 0.44 -3.10 -8.74
N LEU A 53 -0.12 -2.06 -8.14
CA LEU A 53 -0.67 -2.03 -6.79
C LEU A 53 -2.04 -1.36 -6.85
N LEU A 54 -3.06 -2.07 -6.37
CA LEU A 54 -4.41 -1.58 -6.17
C LEU A 54 -4.74 -1.64 -4.67
N LEU A 55 -5.02 -0.50 -4.07
CA LEU A 55 -5.52 -0.38 -2.70
C LEU A 55 -6.98 0.04 -2.75
N LYS A 56 -7.85 -0.75 -2.15
CA LYS A 56 -9.25 -0.40 -1.90
C LYS A 56 -9.45 -0.15 -0.41
N ILE A 57 -10.17 0.92 -0.09
CA ILE A 57 -10.52 1.30 1.27
C ILE A 57 -12.04 1.26 1.37
N PHE A 58 -12.54 0.48 2.33
CA PHE A 58 -13.97 0.28 2.54
C PHE A 58 -14.43 1.19 3.69
N PRO A 59 -15.47 2.01 3.49
CA PRO A 59 -15.99 2.86 4.55
C PRO A 59 -16.59 2.01 5.69
N ARG A 60 -16.28 2.35 6.95
CA ARG A 60 -16.87 1.67 8.13
C ARG A 60 -18.38 1.91 8.27
N ASN A 61 -18.86 3.03 7.75
CA ASN A 61 -20.27 3.41 7.76
C ASN A 61 -20.60 4.23 6.50
N GLU A 62 -21.80 4.04 5.94
CA GLU A 62 -22.26 4.80 4.76
C GLU A 62 -22.34 6.31 5.02
N ASN A 63 -22.47 6.69 6.30
CA ASN A 63 -22.53 8.09 6.77
C ASN A 63 -21.15 8.66 7.15
N SER A 64 -20.05 7.94 6.92
CA SER A 64 -18.71 8.50 7.17
C SER A 64 -18.46 9.65 6.20
N THR A 65 -18.14 10.82 6.74
CA THR A 65 -17.66 11.98 5.97
C THR A 65 -16.21 11.83 5.51
N TRP A 66 -15.64 10.62 5.52
CA TRP A 66 -14.26 10.40 5.09
C TRP A 66 -14.10 10.82 3.64
N THR A 67 -13.27 11.84 3.45
CA THR A 67 -12.84 12.34 2.13
C THR A 67 -11.69 11.49 1.55
N VAL A 68 -11.43 10.33 2.15
CA VAL A 68 -10.38 9.40 1.74
C VAL A 68 -10.82 8.71 0.45
N PRO A 69 -9.98 8.70 -0.60
CA PRO A 69 -10.30 7.98 -1.82
C PRO A 69 -10.55 6.49 -1.57
N LYS A 70 -11.66 5.96 -2.10
CA LYS A 70 -12.02 4.54 -1.98
C LYS A 70 -11.05 3.62 -2.71
N VAL A 71 -10.44 4.12 -3.78
CA VAL A 71 -9.52 3.35 -4.61
C VAL A 71 -8.28 4.19 -4.88
N LEU A 72 -7.13 3.56 -4.66
CA LEU A 72 -5.81 4.08 -4.97
C LEU A 72 -5.06 3.08 -5.84
N LYS A 73 -4.43 3.56 -6.91
CA LYS A 73 -3.63 2.74 -7.82
C LYS A 73 -2.23 3.32 -7.96
N ASN A 74 -1.23 2.50 -8.21
CA ASN A 74 0.10 3.04 -8.46
C ASN A 74 0.20 3.74 -9.83
N VAL A 75 0.89 4.88 -9.84
CA VAL A 75 1.28 5.57 -11.06
C VAL A 75 2.16 4.63 -11.89
N LYS A 76 1.81 4.49 -13.17
CA LYS A 76 2.61 3.67 -14.09
C LYS A 76 3.99 4.31 -14.30
N PRO A 77 5.08 3.59 -14.07
CA PRO A 77 6.42 4.09 -14.37
C PRO A 77 6.60 4.25 -15.88
N LYS A 78 7.52 5.13 -16.27
CA LYS A 78 7.86 5.38 -17.68
C LYS A 78 9.16 4.66 -18.02
N TYR A 79 9.19 3.98 -19.16
CA TYR A 79 10.41 3.35 -19.63
C TYR A 79 11.39 4.41 -20.12
N ASN A 80 12.60 4.39 -19.59
CA ASN A 80 13.71 5.21 -20.05
C ASN A 80 14.60 4.35 -20.95
N SER A 81 14.56 4.61 -22.26
CA SER A 81 15.30 3.84 -23.28
C SER A 81 16.82 3.98 -23.14
N LEU A 82 17.31 5.17 -22.76
CA LEU A 82 18.74 5.42 -22.56
C LEU A 82 19.30 4.64 -21.38
N LYS A 83 18.56 4.62 -20.26
CA LYS A 83 18.93 3.90 -19.05
C LYS A 83 18.44 2.45 -19.03
N LYS A 84 17.78 2.00 -20.11
CA LYS A 84 17.15 0.68 -20.27
C LYS A 84 16.40 0.23 -19.01
N SER A 85 15.65 1.14 -18.38
CA SER A 85 15.01 0.88 -17.08
C SER A 85 13.70 1.63 -16.94
N TRP A 86 12.76 1.03 -16.21
CA TRP A 86 11.53 1.69 -15.79
C TRP A 86 11.81 2.68 -14.67
N GLN A 87 11.30 3.89 -14.82
CA GLN A 87 11.53 4.99 -13.88
C GLN A 87 10.20 5.56 -13.39
N LEU A 88 10.13 5.76 -12.07
CA LEU A 88 9.02 6.42 -11.42
C LEU A 88 9.47 7.81 -10.95
N ASN A 89 8.69 8.84 -11.24
CA ASN A 89 8.97 10.18 -10.72
C ASN A 89 8.55 10.25 -9.25
N LEU A 90 9.54 10.30 -8.36
CA LEU A 90 9.36 10.46 -6.91
C LEU A 90 9.47 11.93 -6.47
N TYR A 91 9.30 12.88 -7.38
CA TYR A 91 9.23 14.33 -7.11
C TYR A 91 10.47 14.89 -6.39
N GLY A 92 11.65 14.52 -6.88
CA GLY A 92 12.92 14.96 -6.31
C GLY A 92 13.31 14.25 -5.01
N LYS A 93 12.49 13.33 -4.51
CA LYS A 93 12.81 12.54 -3.32
C LYS A 93 13.80 11.43 -3.67
N PHE A 94 14.80 11.27 -2.82
CA PHE A 94 15.73 10.16 -2.91
C PHE A 94 15.02 8.83 -2.61
N ALA A 95 15.39 7.78 -3.36
CA ALA A 95 15.02 6.40 -3.09
C ALA A 95 16.04 5.43 -3.71
N LEU A 96 16.27 4.31 -3.03
CA LEU A 96 17.01 3.17 -3.54
C LEU A 96 16.14 2.38 -4.54
N LYS A 97 16.77 1.75 -5.54
CA LYS A 97 16.05 0.89 -6.51
C LYS A 97 15.36 -0.26 -5.76
N SER A 98 14.04 -0.36 -5.87
CA SER A 98 13.25 -1.41 -5.22
C SER A 98 11.89 -1.58 -5.89
N CYS A 99 11.33 -2.80 -5.86
CA CYS A 99 9.94 -3.09 -6.23
C CYS A 99 8.93 -2.46 -5.27
N LYS A 100 9.37 -2.02 -4.08
CA LYS A 100 8.55 -1.36 -3.06
C LYS A 100 8.29 0.12 -3.36
N ASN A 101 9.03 0.73 -4.28
CA ASN A 101 8.82 2.14 -4.63
C ASN A 101 7.53 2.29 -5.43
N CYS A 102 6.60 3.11 -4.92
CA CYS A 102 5.38 3.42 -5.64
C CYS A 102 4.84 4.81 -5.28
N VAL A 103 4.00 5.35 -6.16
CA VAL A 103 3.21 6.56 -5.92
C VAL A 103 1.77 6.15 -6.14
N LEU A 104 0.92 6.25 -5.13
CA LEU A 104 -0.50 5.93 -5.25
C LEU A 104 -1.29 7.19 -5.58
N GLU A 105 -2.13 7.09 -6.61
CA GLU A 105 -3.04 8.13 -7.03
C GLU A 105 -4.49 7.68 -6.92
N ASN A 106 -5.39 8.65 -6.70
CA ASN A 106 -6.82 8.40 -6.74
C ASN A 106 -7.37 8.49 -8.19
N GLU A 107 -8.68 8.34 -8.33
CA GLU A 107 -9.40 8.43 -9.60
C GLU A 107 -9.24 9.77 -10.33
N GLN A 108 -8.90 10.83 -9.60
CA GLN A 108 -8.66 12.18 -10.13
C GLN A 108 -7.17 12.43 -10.46
N SER A 109 -6.34 11.38 -10.51
CA SER A 109 -4.87 11.43 -10.67
C SER A 109 -4.17 12.30 -9.64
N ARG A 110 -4.81 12.54 -8.48
CA ARG A 110 -4.17 13.24 -7.36
C ARG A 110 -3.32 12.23 -6.61
N LYS A 111 -2.07 12.59 -6.31
CA LYS A 111 -1.11 11.75 -5.60
C LYS A 111 -1.43 11.80 -4.13
N ILE A 112 -1.64 10.64 -3.53
CA ILE A 112 -2.12 10.49 -2.17
C ILE A 112 -1.05 9.90 -1.27
N VAL A 113 -0.33 8.88 -1.77
CA VAL A 113 0.72 8.19 -1.01
C VAL A 113 1.99 8.08 -1.86
N ILE A 114 3.16 8.26 -1.26
CA ILE A 114 4.45 7.97 -1.88
C ILE A 114 5.19 6.98 -0.96
N VAL A 115 5.51 5.80 -1.47
CA VAL A 115 6.31 4.78 -0.79
C VAL A 115 7.71 4.77 -1.38
N ARG A 116 8.73 4.87 -0.54
CA ARG A 116 10.14 4.94 -0.96
C ARG A 116 11.01 4.00 -0.15
N LYS A 117 11.85 3.22 -0.80
CA LYS A 117 12.93 2.47 -0.16
C LYS A 117 14.07 3.42 0.16
N THR A 118 14.35 3.62 1.45
CA THR A 118 15.37 4.58 1.91
C THR A 118 16.62 3.90 2.47
N ALA A 119 16.48 2.69 3.01
CA ALA A 119 17.60 1.84 3.43
C ALA A 119 17.31 0.36 3.13
N LYS A 120 18.22 -0.56 3.51
CA LYS A 120 18.06 -2.02 3.26
C LYS A 120 16.78 -2.58 3.86
N ASN A 121 16.43 -2.19 5.09
CA ASN A 121 15.26 -2.69 5.80
C ASN A 121 14.16 -1.65 6.02
N ASP A 122 14.36 -0.42 5.50
CA ASP A 122 13.45 0.68 5.79
C ASP A 122 12.72 1.14 4.53
N ILE A 123 11.47 1.58 4.70
CA ILE A 123 10.71 2.34 3.72
C ILE A 123 10.15 3.59 4.40
N ASP A 124 10.05 4.67 3.65
CA ASP A 124 9.31 5.87 4.02
C ASP A 124 7.96 5.84 3.32
N ILE A 125 6.90 6.22 4.04
CA ILE A 125 5.57 6.43 3.48
C ILE A 125 5.16 7.87 3.76
N GLU A 126 4.99 8.66 2.69
CA GLU A 126 4.53 10.04 2.75
C GLU A 126 3.08 10.11 2.28
N VAL A 127 2.21 10.78 3.03
CA VAL A 127 0.79 10.95 2.71
C VAL A 127 0.44 12.43 2.57
N THR A 128 -0.30 12.79 1.53
CA THR A 128 -0.68 14.20 1.25
C THR A 128 -2.08 14.56 1.76
N LYS A 129 -2.83 13.56 2.21
CA LYS A 129 -4.15 13.70 2.85
C LYS A 129 -4.16 12.88 4.13
N GLU A 130 -5.09 13.23 5.02
CA GLU A 130 -5.37 12.44 6.21
C GLU A 130 -5.88 11.05 5.79
N ILE A 131 -5.10 10.03 6.12
CA ILE A 131 -5.41 8.61 5.92
C ILE A 131 -5.25 7.95 7.28
N ASP A 132 -6.12 7.00 7.62
CA ASP A 132 -6.02 6.22 8.85
C ASP A 132 -4.60 5.62 8.98
N PRO A 133 -3.89 5.88 10.09
CA PRO A 133 -2.57 5.31 10.35
C PRO A 133 -2.52 3.78 10.19
N LYS A 134 -3.63 3.07 10.46
CA LYS A 134 -3.71 1.61 10.24
C LYS A 134 -3.56 1.25 8.76
N ILE A 135 -4.14 2.05 7.86
CA ILE A 135 -4.01 1.85 6.41
C ILE A 135 -2.57 2.16 5.96
N ILE A 136 -1.96 3.20 6.52
CA ILE A 136 -0.54 3.54 6.23
C ILE A 136 0.37 2.37 6.66
N PHE A 137 0.18 1.86 7.88
CA PHE A 137 0.90 0.70 8.37
C PHE A 137 0.66 -0.55 7.53
N PHE A 138 -0.60 -0.79 7.15
CA PHE A 138 -1.01 -1.88 6.28
C PHE A 138 -0.33 -1.83 4.90
N ILE A 139 -0.21 -0.66 4.27
CA ILE A 139 0.56 -0.46 3.03
C ILE A 139 2.02 -0.88 3.24
N GLY A 140 2.63 -0.43 4.34
CA GLY A 140 4.02 -0.72 4.63
C GLY A 140 4.29 -2.21 4.81
N ILE A 141 3.54 -2.87 5.70
CA ILE A 141 3.69 -4.29 5.99
C ILE A 141 3.40 -5.14 4.74
N SER A 142 2.31 -4.85 4.02
CA SER A 142 1.98 -5.58 2.80
C SER A 142 3.09 -5.46 1.74
N SER A 143 3.79 -4.33 1.68
CA SER A 143 4.94 -4.15 0.77
C SER A 143 6.16 -5.00 1.13
N PHE A 144 6.33 -5.36 2.40
CA PHE A 144 7.39 -6.28 2.85
C PHE A 144 7.01 -7.74 2.72
N LEU A 145 5.76 -8.09 3.06
CA LEU A 145 5.25 -9.46 3.00
C LEU A 145 4.99 -9.93 1.57
N CYS A 146 4.75 -9.00 0.64
CA CYS A 146 4.50 -9.33 -0.76
C CYS A 146 5.69 -10.07 -1.39
N SER A 147 5.41 -11.28 -1.86
CA SER A 147 6.36 -12.26 -2.43
C SER A 147 6.51 -12.17 -3.95
N ILE A 148 5.62 -11.43 -4.63
CA ILE A 148 5.61 -11.32 -6.10
C ILE A 148 6.53 -10.22 -6.62
#